data_AF-A0A392UCT4-F1
#
_entry.id   AF-A0A392UCT4-F1
#
_cell.length_a   1.000
_cell.length_b   1.000
_cell.length_c   1.000
_cell.angle_alpha   90.00
_cell.angle_beta   90.00
_cell.angle_gamma   90.00
#
_symmetry.space_group_name_H-M   'P 1'
#
loop_
_entity.id
_entity.type
_entity.pdbx_description
1 polymer ?
#
loop_
_entity_poly.entity_id
_entity_poly.type
_entity_poly.pdbx_seq_one_letter_code
_entity_poly.pdbx_strand_id
1 'polypeptide(L)' 'MRCSEEDKMTLGAYMLREEANHWWKNARQRLGSVGVVITWEMFKREFRVKYFPADVRNRKVVEFLELK' A
#
# COMPACT_ATOMS: atom_id res chain seq x y z
N MET A 1 22.46 -0.40 -7.70
CA MET A 1 21.79 -1.46 -6.90
C MET A 1 20.43 -1.73 -7.56
N ARG A 2 20.16 -2.94 -8.07
CA ARG A 2 18.83 -3.29 -8.61
C ARG A 2 17.98 -3.81 -7.45
N CYS A 3 16.88 -3.12 -7.15
CA CYS A 3 15.92 -3.53 -6.13
C CYS A 3 14.88 -4.45 -6.78
N SER A 4 14.81 -5.72 -6.35
CA SER A 4 13.85 -6.69 -6.86
C SER A 4 12.42 -6.37 -6.39
N GLU A 5 11.40 -6.97 -7.00
CA GLU A 5 10.02 -6.78 -6.54
C GLU A 5 9.78 -7.34 -5.12
N GLU A 6 10.49 -8.41 -4.74
CA GLU A 6 10.48 -8.95 -3.39
C GLU A 6 11.16 -8.00 -2.38
N ASP A 7 12.27 -7.37 -2.77
CA ASP A 7 12.92 -6.34 -1.94
C ASP A 7 11.99 -5.14 -1.72
N LYS A 8 11.31 -4.68 -2.78
CA LYS A 8 10.31 -3.59 -2.68
C LYS A 8 9.16 -3.94 -1.76
N MET A 9 8.65 -5.17 -1.85
CA MET A 9 7.58 -5.67 -1.00
C MET A 9 8.01 -5.73 0.47
N THR A 10 9.21 -6.25 0.73
CA THR A 10 9.77 -6.34 2.08
C THR A 10 10.01 -4.97 2.69
N LEU A 11 10.64 -4.05 1.95
CA LEU A 11 10.89 -2.69 2.39
C LEU A 11 9.59 -1.90 2.60
N GLY A 12 8.64 -2.00 1.67
CA GLY A 12 7.35 -1.33 1.78
C GLY A 12 6.54 -1.78 3.00
N ALA A 13 6.53 -3.08 3.29
CA ALA A 13 5.90 -3.61 4.50
C ALA A 13 6.63 -3.17 5.79
N TYR A 14 7.97 -3.10 5.76
CA TYR A 14 8.78 -2.66 6.91
C TYR A 14 8.56 -1.19 7.27
N MET A 15 8.24 -0.34 6.28
CA MET A 15 7.98 1.09 6.50
C MET A 15 6.62 1.38 7.14
N LEU A 16 5.72 0.39 7.22
CA LEU A 16 4.41 0.57 7.84
C LEU A 16 4.55 0.64 9.36
N ARG A 17 3.92 1.67 9.95
CA ARG A 17 3.92 1.90 11.40
C ARG A 17 2.55 1.65 11.99
N GLU A 18 2.52 1.20 13.24
CA GLU A 18 1.32 1.12 14.08
C GLU A 18 0.10 0.47 13.38
N GLU A 19 -0.99 1.23 13.19
CA GLU A 19 -2.24 0.76 12.57
C GLU A 19 -2.01 0.18 11.17
N ALA A 20 -1.13 0.79 10.37
CA ALA A 20 -0.85 0.33 9.03
C ALA A 20 -0.14 -1.04 9.01
N ASN A 21 0.73 -1.31 9.98
CA ASN A 21 1.37 -2.62 10.11
C ASN A 21 0.36 -3.69 10.55
N HIS A 22 -0.50 -3.37 11.53
CA HIS A 22 -1.56 -4.28 11.97
C HIS A 22 -2.55 -4.60 10.85
N TRP A 23 -3.00 -3.58 10.12
CA TRP A 23 -3.85 -3.75 8.95
C TRP A 23 -3.18 -4.65 7.89
N TRP A 24 -1.92 -4.40 7.56
CA TRP A 24 -1.24 -5.16 6.51
C TRP A 24 -1.07 -6.63 6.87
N LYS A 25 -0.79 -6.97 8.14
CA LYS A 25 -0.75 -8.38 8.60
C LYS A 25 -2.08 -9.10 8.33
N ASN A 26 -3.21 -8.45 8.61
CA ASN A 26 -4.55 -9.00 8.37
C ASN A 26 -4.87 -9.08 6.88
N ALA A 27 -4.55 -8.03 6.12
CA ALA A 27 -4.74 -8.01 4.66
C ALA A 27 -3.93 -9.13 3.99
N ARG A 28 -2.70 -9.35 4.44
CA ARG A 28 -1.82 -10.41 3.93
C ARG A 28 -2.38 -11.81 4.19
N GLN A 29 -2.99 -12.05 5.36
CA GLN A 29 -3.68 -13.31 5.64
C GLN A 29 -4.88 -13.53 4.71
N ARG A 30 -5.67 -12.47 4.46
CA ARG A 30 -6.83 -12.52 3.54
C ARG A 30 -6.42 -12.76 2.08
N LEU A 31 -5.33 -12.14 1.64
CA LEU A 31 -4.81 -12.27 0.28
C LEU A 31 -4.07 -13.60 0.06
N GLY A 32 -3.44 -14.12 1.11
CA GLY A 32 -2.64 -15.34 1.10
C GLY A 32 -3.48 -16.61 1.23
N SER A 33 -4.57 -16.74 0.47
CA SER A 33 -5.13 -18.07 0.22
C SER A 33 -4.03 -18.97 -0.37
N VAL A 34 -4.02 -20.25 0.01
CA VAL A 34 -2.91 -21.19 -0.23
C VAL A 34 -2.37 -21.09 -1.66
N GLY A 35 -1.12 -20.64 -1.80
CA GLY A 35 -0.38 -20.61 -3.08
C GLY A 35 -0.32 -19.25 -3.81
N VAL A 36 -0.97 -18.19 -3.33
CA VAL A 36 -0.88 -16.87 -3.98
C VAL A 36 0.35 -16.08 -3.51
N VAL A 37 1.28 -15.81 -4.43
CA VAL A 37 2.38 -14.87 -4.21
C VAL A 37 1.82 -13.45 -4.24
N ILE A 38 1.92 -12.74 -3.10
CA ILE A 38 1.47 -11.36 -3.00
C ILE A 38 2.51 -10.46 -3.66
N THR A 39 2.17 -9.91 -4.82
CA THR A 39 3.05 -9.02 -5.59
C THR A 39 3.06 -7.60 -5.01
N TRP A 40 4.09 -6.83 -5.35
CA TRP A 40 4.18 -5.41 -5.00
C TRP A 40 2.99 -4.59 -5.53
N GLU A 41 2.49 -4.89 -6.72
CA GLU A 41 1.30 -4.23 -7.28
C GLU A 41 0.04 -4.51 -6.45
N MET A 42 -0.12 -5.74 -5.95
CA MET A 42 -1.25 -6.08 -5.06
C MET A 42 -1.16 -5.29 -3.75
N PHE A 43 0.03 -5.21 -3.14
CA PHE A 43 0.25 -4.36 -1.97
C PHE A 43 -0.15 -2.91 -2.23
N LYS A 44 0.38 -2.29 -3.31
CA LYS A 44 0.07 -0.90 -3.65
C LYS A 44 -1.42 -0.68 -3.89
N ARG A 45 -2.11 -1.63 -4.52
CA ARG A 45 -3.56 -1.54 -4.75
C ARG A 45 -4.32 -1.54 -3.43
N GLU A 46 -4.07 -2.52 -2.55
CA GLU A 46 -4.76 -2.63 -1.26
C GLU A 46 -4.46 -1.44 -0.35
N PHE A 47 -3.20 -0.99 -0.33
CA PHE A 47 -2.78 0.18 0.43
C PHE A 47 -3.51 1.45 -0.03
N ARG A 48 -3.60 1.67 -1.35
CA ARG A 48 -4.32 2.83 -1.91
C ARG A 48 -5.81 2.77 -1.62
N VAL A 49 -6.43 1.61 -1.68
CA VAL A 49 -7.87 1.47 -1.35
C VAL A 49 -8.12 1.85 0.11
N LYS A 50 -7.26 1.42 1.04
CA LYS A 50 -7.42 1.69 2.47
C LYS A 50 -7.10 3.14 2.85
N TYR A 51 -5.99 3.70 2.36
CA TYR A 51 -5.44 4.97 2.86
C TYR A 51 -5.53 6.14 1.88
N PHE A 52 -5.70 5.86 0.58
CA PHE A 52 -5.86 6.88 -0.47
C PHE A 52 -7.13 6.62 -1.30
N PRO A 53 -8.32 6.59 -0.67
CA PRO A 53 -9.59 6.46 -1.38
C PRO A 53 -9.83 7.66 -2.30
N ALA A 54 -10.82 7.54 -3.20
CA ALA A 54 -11.03 8.51 -4.27
C ALA A 54 -11.30 9.93 -3.76
N ASP A 55 -12.05 10.06 -2.68
CA ASP A 55 -12.32 11.32 -1.99
C ASP A 55 -11.05 11.97 -1.44
N VAL A 56 -10.18 11.20 -0.77
CA VAL A 56 -8.89 11.70 -0.27
C VAL A 56 -8.00 12.15 -1.43
N ARG A 57 -7.94 11.37 -2.52
CA ARG A 57 -7.20 11.77 -3.72
C ARG A 57 -7.75 13.04 -4.34
N ASN A 58 -9.07 13.15 -4.48
CA ASN A 58 -9.71 14.34 -5.03
C ASN A 58 -9.42 15.59 -4.18
N ARG A 59 -9.47 15.47 -2.85
CA ARG A 59 -9.07 16.56 -1.94
C ARG A 59 -7.63 16.98 -2.16
N LYS A 60 -6.70 16.02 -2.28
CA LYS A 60 -5.28 16.33 -2.57
C LYS A 60 -5.07 17.01 -3.93
N VAL A 61 -5.86 16.66 -4.94
CA VAL A 61 -5.82 17.35 -6.24
C VAL A 61 -6.26 18.79 -6.10
N VAL A 62 -7.36 19.06 -5.38
CA VAL A 62 -7.83 20.43 -5.13
C VAL A 62 -6.78 21.22 -4.34
N GLU A 63 -6.28 20.68 -3.22
CA GLU A 63 -5.20 21.30 -2.45
C GLU A 63 -4.01 21.66 -3.34
N PHE A 64 -3.59 20.75 -4.24
CA PHE A 64 -2.47 20.98 -5.16
C PHE A 64 -2.75 22.09 -6.18
N LEU A 65 -3.96 22.16 -6.72
CA LEU A 65 -4.36 23.22 -7.66
C LEU A 65 -4.43 24.60 -6.99
N GLU A 66 -4.67 24.64 -5.68
CA GLU A 66 -4.74 25.86 -4.88
C GLU A 66 -3.38 26.27 -4.29
N LEU A 67 -2.32 25.47 -4.49
CA LEU A 67 -0.95 25.87 -4.15
C LEU A 67 -0.52 27.05 -5.04
N LYS A 68 -0.23 28.19 -4.43
CA LYS A 68 0.46 29.32 -5.08
C LYS A 68 1.94 29.04 -5.26
#